data_AF-A0A895AK00-F1
#
_entry.id   AF-A0A895AK00-F1
#
_cell.length_a   1.000
_cell.length_b   1.000
_cell.length_c   1.000
_cell.angle_alpha   90.00
_cell.angle_beta   90.00
_cell.angle_gamma   90.00
#
_symmetry.space_group_name_H-M   'P 1'
#
loop_
_entity.id
_entity.type
_entity.pdbx_description
1 polymer ?
#
loop_
_entity_poly.entity_id
_entity_poly.type
_entity_poly.pdbx_seq_one_letter_code
_entity_poly.pdbx_strand_id
1 'polypeptide(L)'
;MSNAAGRPTATTGDRNTYPELREDIGEDPARYLTDLNGTTWARIRGIQSDRVIQAWLQVEEDLGPRKPVIKRLNKRRRQLRDGGEGDA
;
A
#
# COMPACT_ATOMS: atom_id res chain seq x y z
N MET A 1 42.49 -16.63 -14.28
CA MET A 1 41.75 -15.72 -13.39
C MET A 1 40.88 -14.82 -14.24
N SER A 2 39.56 -14.93 -14.13
CA SER A 2 38.57 -13.85 -14.35
C SER A 2 37.19 -14.42 -14.05
N ASN A 3 36.76 -14.25 -12.79
CA ASN A 3 35.38 -14.44 -12.38
C ASN A 3 34.56 -13.25 -12.87
N ALA A 4 33.76 -13.43 -13.91
CA ALA A 4 32.66 -12.53 -14.21
C ALA A 4 31.42 -13.07 -13.50
N ALA A 5 31.20 -12.59 -12.27
CA ALA A 5 29.99 -12.87 -11.52
C ALA A 5 28.77 -12.37 -12.32
N GLY A 6 27.99 -13.30 -12.86
CA GLY A 6 26.65 -13.02 -13.32
C GLY A 6 25.84 -12.53 -12.14
N ARG A 7 25.62 -11.21 -12.04
CA ARG A 7 24.61 -10.67 -11.13
C ARG A 7 23.27 -11.21 -11.59
N PRO A 8 22.47 -11.85 -10.72
CA PRO A 8 21.09 -12.15 -11.07
C PRO A 8 20.42 -10.81 -11.40
N THR A 9 19.99 -10.65 -12.66
CA THR A 9 19.10 -9.57 -13.06
C THR A 9 17.86 -9.72 -12.19
N ALA A 10 17.59 -8.72 -11.35
CA ALA A 10 16.37 -8.67 -10.57
C ALA A 10 15.20 -8.85 -11.54
N THR A 11 14.57 -10.01 -11.52
CA THR A 11 13.36 -10.29 -12.29
C THR A 11 12.34 -9.29 -11.77
N THR A 12 12.18 -8.20 -12.51
CA THR A 12 11.06 -7.29 -12.34
C THR A 12 9.87 -8.07 -12.87
N GLY A 13 9.44 -9.08 -12.10
CA GLY A 13 8.20 -9.78 -12.34
C GLY A 13 7.11 -8.74 -12.33
N ASP A 14 6.20 -8.83 -13.30
CA ASP A 14 5.14 -7.86 -13.53
C ASP A 14 4.52 -7.41 -12.21
N ARG A 15 4.73 -6.13 -11.89
CA ARG A 15 4.09 -5.51 -10.73
C ARG A 15 2.60 -5.50 -11.02
N ASN A 16 1.79 -6.10 -10.13
CA ASN A 16 0.33 -5.94 -10.20
C ASN A 16 -0.02 -4.45 -10.23
N THR A 17 -0.93 -4.09 -11.12
CA THR A 17 -1.45 -2.72 -11.24
C THR A 17 -2.97 -2.77 -11.17
N TYR A 18 -3.56 -1.72 -10.61
CA TYR A 18 -5.01 -1.60 -10.39
C TYR A 18 -5.50 -0.30 -11.04
N PRO A 19 -5.59 -0.23 -12.37
CA PRO A 19 -5.94 0.99 -13.09
C PRO A 19 -7.32 1.54 -12.68
N GLU A 20 -8.29 0.67 -12.42
CA GLU A 20 -9.63 1.02 -11.95
C GLU A 20 -9.60 1.70 -10.58
N LEU A 21 -8.75 1.25 -9.65
CA LEU A 21 -8.57 1.94 -8.37
C LEU A 21 -7.89 3.29 -8.55
N ARG A 22 -6.94 3.41 -9.49
CA ARG A 22 -6.34 4.70 -9.80
C ARG A 22 -7.37 5.70 -10.33
N GLU A 23 -8.29 5.25 -11.17
CA GLU A 23 -9.41 6.09 -11.66
C GLU A 23 -10.37 6.45 -10.52
N ASP A 24 -10.64 5.51 -9.60
CA ASP A 24 -11.64 5.68 -8.55
C ASP A 24 -11.17 6.47 -7.31
N ILE A 25 -9.96 6.18 -6.83
CA ILE A 25 -9.38 6.76 -5.61
C ILE A 25 -8.19 7.69 -5.89
N GLY A 26 -7.83 7.89 -7.15
CA GLY A 26 -6.75 8.77 -7.59
C GLY A 26 -5.34 8.19 -7.44
N GLU A 27 -5.21 6.95 -6.95
CA GLU A 27 -3.93 6.28 -6.77
C GLU A 27 -4.04 4.76 -6.93
N ASP A 28 -2.91 4.12 -7.27
CA ASP A 28 -2.78 2.67 -7.30
C ASP A 28 -2.03 2.23 -6.01
N PRO A 29 -2.71 1.57 -5.04
CA PRO A 29 -2.08 1.11 -3.81
C PRO A 29 -0.91 0.14 -4.06
N ALA A 30 -0.95 -0.67 -5.13
CA ALA A 30 0.07 -1.67 -5.41
C ALA A 30 1.44 -1.03 -5.67
N ARG A 31 1.46 0.20 -6.19
CA ARG A 31 2.68 1.00 -6.35
C ARG A 31 3.46 1.17 -5.04
N TYR A 32 2.75 1.25 -3.91
CA TYR A 32 3.33 1.40 -2.58
C TYR A 32 3.48 0.06 -1.84
N LEU A 33 2.63 -0.91 -2.15
CA LEU A 33 2.61 -2.22 -1.48
C LEU A 33 3.60 -3.22 -2.09
N THR A 34 4.12 -2.97 -3.28
CA THR A 34 5.17 -3.81 -3.90
C THR A 34 6.45 -3.81 -3.08
N ASP A 35 6.85 -2.65 -2.53
CA ASP A 35 8.06 -2.51 -1.73
C ASP A 35 7.72 -1.75 -0.43
N LEU A 36 7.69 -2.47 0.69
CA LEU A 36 7.33 -1.91 1.98
C LEU A 36 8.48 -1.08 2.54
N ASN A 37 8.46 0.21 2.23
CA ASN A 37 9.47 1.16 2.66
C ASN A 37 8.85 2.35 3.42
N GLY A 38 9.68 3.34 3.78
CA GLY A 38 9.23 4.53 4.51
C GLY A 38 8.10 5.29 3.79
N THR A 39 8.08 5.27 2.46
CA THR A 39 7.05 5.92 1.65
C THR A 39 5.71 5.25 1.82
N THR A 40 5.64 3.91 1.85
CA THR A 40 4.41 3.16 2.10
C THR A 40 3.78 3.57 3.43
N TRP A 41 4.60 3.66 4.48
CA TRP A 41 4.11 4.03 5.82
C TRP A 41 3.70 5.49 5.93
N ALA A 42 4.41 6.39 5.26
CA ALA A 42 4.05 7.80 5.17
C ALA A 42 2.73 7.97 4.39
N ARG A 43 2.55 7.22 3.30
CA ARG A 43 1.35 7.27 2.49
C ARG A 43 0.12 6.79 3.26
N ILE A 44 0.20 5.63 3.92
CA ILE A 44 -0.88 5.11 4.79
C ILE A 44 -1.28 6.13 5.84
N ARG A 45 -0.32 6.83 6.47
CA ARG A 45 -0.61 7.89 7.45
C ARG A 45 -1.36 9.07 6.83
N GLY A 46 -1.05 9.41 5.59
CA GLY A 46 -1.65 10.52 4.86
C GLY A 46 -3.04 10.25 4.28
N ILE A 47 -3.54 9.01 4.31
CA ILE A 47 -4.89 8.69 3.82
C ILE A 47 -5.94 9.41 4.69
N GLN A 48 -6.88 10.11 4.04
CA GLN A 48 -7.94 10.90 4.69
C GLN A 48 -9.35 10.36 4.48
N SER A 49 -9.52 9.19 3.87
CA SER A 49 -10.84 8.63 3.54
C SER A 49 -10.93 7.14 3.87
N ASP A 50 -12.02 6.71 4.51
CA ASP A 50 -12.31 5.29 4.78
C ASP A 50 -12.34 4.49 3.47
N ARG A 51 -12.88 5.08 2.40
CA ARG A 51 -12.95 4.48 1.06
C ARG A 51 -11.57 4.13 0.52
N VAL A 52 -10.63 5.06 0.62
CA VAL A 52 -9.24 4.84 0.18
C VAL A 52 -8.60 3.73 1.02
N ILE A 53 -8.85 3.70 2.33
CA ILE A 53 -8.33 2.61 3.18
C ILE A 53 -8.92 1.25 2.79
N GLN A 54 -10.21 1.18 2.42
CA GLN A 54 -10.80 -0.08 1.93
C GLN A 54 -10.13 -0.56 0.65
N ALA A 55 -9.89 0.33 -0.31
CA ALA A 55 -9.17 -0.02 -1.54
C ALA A 55 -7.74 -0.52 -1.25
N TRP A 56 -7.02 0.11 -0.33
CA TRP A 56 -5.70 -0.34 0.10
C TRP A 56 -5.73 -1.70 0.81
N LEU A 57 -6.75 -1.98 1.61
CA LEU A 57 -6.95 -3.29 2.24
C LEU A 57 -7.22 -4.36 1.18
N GLN A 58 -8.09 -4.08 0.21
CA GLN A 58 -8.38 -5.00 -0.89
C GLN A 58 -7.10 -5.38 -1.66
N VAL A 59 -6.31 -4.39 -2.08
CA VAL A 59 -5.05 -4.64 -2.78
C VAL A 59 -4.06 -5.43 -1.92
N GLU A 60 -4.00 -5.17 -0.61
CA GLU A 60 -3.12 -5.93 0.28
C GLU A 60 -3.54 -7.40 0.43
N GLU A 61 -4.85 -7.68 0.46
CA GLU A 61 -5.37 -9.06 0.44
C GLU A 61 -5.02 -9.74 -0.90
N ASP A 62 -5.20 -9.05 -2.02
CA ASP A 62 -4.92 -9.58 -3.36
C ASP A 62 -3.43 -9.88 -3.58
N LEU A 63 -2.52 -9.10 -2.97
CA LEU A 63 -1.07 -9.27 -3.06
C LEU A 63 -0.50 -10.31 -2.08
N GLY A 64 -1.32 -10.84 -1.16
CA GLY A 64 -0.86 -11.68 -0.07
C GLY A 64 -0.77 -10.88 1.24
N PRO A 65 -1.73 -11.06 2.16
CA PRO A 65 -1.94 -10.16 3.29
C PRO A 65 -0.78 -10.17 4.29
N ARG A 66 -0.13 -9.02 4.46
CA ARG A 66 0.93 -8.82 5.47
C ARG A 66 0.34 -8.14 6.69
N LYS A 67 0.39 -8.85 7.83
CA LYS A 67 -0.11 -8.38 9.14
C LYS A 67 0.32 -6.95 9.51
N PRO A 68 1.58 -6.51 9.30
CA PRO A 68 1.97 -5.13 9.63
C PRO A 68 1.23 -4.07 8.81
N VAL A 69 0.95 -4.34 7.53
CA VAL A 69 0.24 -3.43 6.63
C VAL A 69 -1.22 -3.32 7.06
N ILE A 70 -1.90 -4.46 7.20
CA ILE A 70 -3.30 -4.54 7.65
C ILE A 70 -3.49 -3.83 9.00
N LYS A 71 -2.60 -4.10 9.97
CA LYS A 71 -2.65 -3.44 11.29
C LYS A 71 -2.59 -1.91 11.17
N ARG A 72 -1.75 -1.40 10.27
CA ARG A 72 -1.56 0.05 10.10
C ARG A 72 -2.70 0.70 9.34
N LEU A 73 -3.22 0.05 8.31
CA LEU A 73 -4.43 0.47 7.59
C LEU A 73 -5.64 0.52 8.54
N ASN A 74 -5.86 -0.53 9.33
CA ASN A 74 -6.95 -0.56 10.33
C ASN A 74 -6.75 0.49 11.43
N LYS A 75 -5.52 0.71 11.89
CA LYS A 75 -5.24 1.81 12.84
C LYS A 75 -5.62 3.16 12.24
N ARG A 76 -5.24 3.43 10.98
CA ARG A 76 -5.61 4.69 10.32
C ARG A 76 -7.11 4.80 10.11
N ARG A 77 -7.77 3.70 9.73
CA ARG A 77 -9.23 3.61 9.60
C ARG A 77 -9.94 4.05 10.85
N ARG A 78 -9.49 3.51 11.99
CA ARG A 78 -10.01 3.88 13.31
C ARG A 78 -9.77 5.36 13.61
N GLN A 79 -8.57 5.89 13.33
CA GLN A 79 -8.30 7.32 13.53
C GLN A 79 -9.20 8.24 12.70
N LEU A 80 -9.57 7.83 11.48
CA LEU A 80 -10.51 8.61 10.65
C LEU A 80 -11.94 8.58 11.19
N ARG A 81 -12.34 7.48 11.82
CA ARG A 81 -13.67 7.32 12.41
C ARG A 81 -13.77 8.02 13.76
N ASP A 82 -12.81 7.75 14.64
CA ASP A 82 -12.73 8.32 15.99
C ASP A 82 -12.42 9.84 15.94
N GLY A 83 -11.72 10.32 14.91
CA GLY A 83 -11.41 11.74 14.73
C GLY A 83 -12.49 12.57 14.01
N GLY A 84 -13.59 11.95 13.57
CA GLY A 84 -14.78 12.66 13.09
C GLY A 84 -15.75 13.06 14.22
N GLU A 85 -15.52 12.56 15.43
CA GLU A 85 -16.29 12.83 16.64
C GLU A 85 -15.42 13.67 17.60
N GLY A 86 -15.15 14.91 17.22
CA GLY A 86 -14.24 15.78 17.98
C GLY A 86 -14.14 17.24 17.52
N ASP A 87 -14.96 17.68 16.58
CA ASP A 87 -15.11 19.11 16.23
C ASP A 87 -16.61 19.44 16.17
N ALA A 88 -17.17 19.77 17.34
CA ALA A 88 -18.40 20.52 17.54
C ALA A 88 -18.24 21.43 18.77
#